data_AF-A0A9E2A8F5-F1
#
_entry.id   AF-A0A9E2A8F5-F1
#
_cell.length_a   1.000
_cell.length_b   1.000
_cell.length_c   1.000
_cell.angle_alpha   90.00
_cell.angle_beta   90.00
_cell.angle_gamma   90.00
#
_symmetry.space_group_name_H-M   'P 1'
#
loop_
_entity.id
_entity.type
_entity.pdbx_description
1 polymer ?
#
loop_
_entity_poly.entity_id
_entity_poly.type
_entity_poly.pdbx_seq_one_letter_code
_entity_poly.pdbx_strand_id
1 'polypeptide(L)'
;FVPEIYGVAKALMMAQDTDEAAAAAWRDRMLAMRDGCRAAIEALQADGTLAPEWTRPKAIDALWTMLLVPNWEHLTIECGWSTKQYIQWMQTLARRTFVDE
;
A
#
# COMPACT_ATOMS: atom_id res chain seq x y z
N PHE A 1 -5.44 -4.59 11.74
CA PHE A 1 -4.05 -4.10 11.63
C PHE A 1 -3.96 -2.59 11.37
N VAL A 2 -4.34 -2.04 10.19
CA VAL A 2 -4.21 -0.57 9.97
C VAL A 2 -4.88 0.30 11.04
N PRO A 3 -6.11 0.00 11.52
CA PRO A 3 -6.72 0.76 12.62
C PRO A 3 -5.89 0.79 13.91
N GLU A 4 -5.18 -0.31 14.21
CA GLU A 4 -4.39 -0.46 15.44
C GLU A 4 -3.10 0.37 15.40
N ILE A 5 -2.50 0.55 14.21
CA ILE A 5 -1.24 1.27 14.04
C ILE A 5 -1.43 2.72 13.54
N TYR A 6 -2.66 3.11 13.19
CA TYR A 6 -2.94 4.36 12.49
C TYR A 6 -2.43 5.60 13.24
N GLY A 7 -2.67 5.70 14.55
CA GLY A 7 -2.22 6.86 15.34
C GLY A 7 -0.70 7.06 15.29
N VAL A 8 0.06 5.97 15.44
CA VAL A 8 1.53 6.01 15.36
C VAL A 8 2.00 6.32 13.94
N ALA A 9 1.39 5.68 12.93
CA ALA A 9 1.72 5.93 11.53
C ALA A 9 1.48 7.40 11.15
N LYS A 10 0.36 7.99 11.57
CA LYS A 10 0.03 9.40 11.31
C LYS A 10 1.03 10.33 12.01
N ALA A 11 1.38 10.06 13.27
CA ALA A 11 2.36 10.86 14.00
C ALA A 11 3.73 10.86 13.32
N LEU A 12 4.24 9.69 12.91
CA LEU A 12 5.50 9.58 12.19
C LEU A 12 5.46 10.32 10.85
N MET A 13 4.37 10.18 10.10
CA MET A 13 4.18 10.86 8.82
C MET A 13 4.14 12.39 8.96
N MET A 14 3.54 12.92 10.03
CA MET A 14 3.48 14.37 10.28
C MET A 14 4.81 14.94 10.78
N ALA A 15 5.60 14.15 11.52
CA ALA A 15 6.86 14.60 12.11
C ALA A 15 8.07 14.42 11.17
N GLN A 16 7.95 13.65 10.08
CA GLN A 16 9.08 13.29 9.22
C GLN A 16 9.86 14.47 8.64
N ASP A 17 9.22 15.63 8.46
CA ASP A 17 9.87 16.82 7.88
C ASP A 17 10.68 17.61 8.92
N THR A 18 10.46 17.37 10.21
CA THR A 18 11.04 18.14 11.32
C THR A 18 11.81 17.29 12.34
N ASP A 19 11.64 15.96 12.33
CA ASP A 19 12.30 15.00 13.22
C ASP A 19 12.96 13.88 12.40
N GLU A 20 14.29 13.80 12.48
CA GLU A 20 15.08 12.81 11.75
C GLU A 20 14.81 11.37 12.19
N ALA A 21 14.55 11.14 13.47
CA ALA A 21 14.23 9.81 13.98
C ALA A 21 12.84 9.37 13.50
N ALA A 22 11.87 10.29 13.46
CA ALA A 22 10.56 10.03 12.86
C ALA A 22 10.68 9.74 11.36
N ALA A 23 11.50 10.49 10.64
CA ALA A 23 11.76 10.27 9.20
C ALA A 23 12.42 8.92 8.93
N ALA A 24 13.38 8.50 9.77
CA ALA A 24 14.01 7.19 9.67
C ALA A 24 13.00 6.05 9.91
N ALA A 25 12.20 6.15 10.97
CA ALA A 25 11.18 5.15 11.29
C ALA A 25 10.09 5.07 10.22
N TRP A 26 9.63 6.21 9.69
CA TRP A 26 8.64 6.24 8.61
C TRP A 26 9.19 5.62 7.33
N ARG A 27 10.42 5.98 6.93
CA ARG A 27 11.08 5.40 5.75
C ARG A 27 11.24 3.89 5.87
N ASP A 28 11.72 3.39 7.01
CA ASP A 28 11.86 1.95 7.26
C ASP A 28 10.51 1.23 7.06
N ARG A 29 9.44 1.80 7.61
CA ARG A 29 8.10 1.22 7.48
C ARG A 29 7.57 1.23 6.05
N MET A 30 7.86 2.27 5.29
CA MET A 30 7.50 2.39 3.87
C MET A 30 8.29 1.44 2.98
N LEU A 31 9.59 1.25 3.28
CA LEU A 31 10.43 0.26 2.59
C LEU A 31 9.90 -1.16 2.81
N ALA A 32 9.60 -1.54 4.06
CA ALA A 32 9.03 -2.84 4.38
C ALA A 32 7.69 -3.09 3.66
N MET A 33 6.83 -2.07 3.56
CA MET A 33 5.57 -2.17 2.81
C MET A 33 5.80 -2.33 1.31
N ARG A 34 6.75 -1.58 0.74
CA ARG A 34 7.13 -1.68 -0.67
C ARG A 34 7.74 -3.04 -1.00
N ASP A 35 8.51 -3.63 -0.09
CA ASP A 35 9.05 -4.98 -0.24
C ASP A 35 7.95 -6.05 -0.28
N GLY A 36 6.90 -5.91 0.54
CA GLY A 36 5.72 -6.77 0.44
C GLY A 36 5.01 -6.65 -0.91
N CYS A 37 4.87 -5.43 -1.43
CA CYS A 37 4.29 -5.19 -2.76
C CYS A 37 5.17 -5.79 -3.87
N ARG A 38 6.49 -5.64 -3.75
CA ARG A 38 7.47 -6.26 -4.65
C ARG A 38 7.32 -7.77 -4.70
N ALA A 39 7.26 -8.43 -3.54
CA ALA A 39 7.11 -9.88 -3.48
C ALA A 39 5.81 -10.35 -4.17
N ALA A 40 4.69 -9.63 -3.98
CA ALA A 40 3.42 -9.95 -4.63
C ALA A 40 3.48 -9.82 -6.17
N ILE A 41 4.05 -8.74 -6.68
CA ILE A 41 4.19 -8.54 -8.14
C ILE A 41 5.20 -9.51 -8.75
N GLU A 42 6.30 -9.80 -8.06
CA GLU A 42 7.28 -10.79 -8.49
C GLU A 42 6.67 -12.19 -8.61
N ALA A 43 5.77 -12.57 -7.68
CA ALA A 43 5.02 -13.81 -7.76
C ALA A 43 4.12 -13.86 -9.02
N LEU A 44 3.33 -12.81 -9.27
CA LEU A 44 2.49 -12.74 -10.47
C LEU A 44 3.31 -12.84 -11.77
N GLN A 45 4.47 -12.19 -11.81
CA GLN A 45 5.34 -12.27 -12.98
C GLN A 45 5.94 -13.67 -13.15
N ALA A 46 6.36 -14.31 -12.05
CA ALA A 46 6.91 -15.66 -12.08
C ALA A 46 5.86 -16.70 -12.53
N ASP A 47 4.59 -16.50 -12.13
CA ASP A 47 3.46 -17.33 -12.51
C ASP A 47 2.95 -17.03 -13.93
N GLY A 48 3.47 -15.98 -14.59
CA GLY A 48 3.04 -15.56 -15.92
C GLY A 48 1.64 -14.94 -15.95
N THR A 49 1.12 -14.50 -14.80
CA THR A 49 -0.24 -13.95 -14.64
C THR A 49 -0.25 -12.45 -14.34
N LEU A 50 0.88 -11.77 -14.43
CA LEU A 50 0.92 -10.30 -14.34
C LEU A 50 0.30 -9.72 -15.61
N ALA A 51 -0.70 -8.85 -15.45
CA ALA A 51 -1.43 -8.25 -16.58
C ALA A 51 -0.46 -7.52 -17.56
N PRO A 52 -0.65 -7.69 -18.88
CA PRO A 52 0.37 -7.37 -19.90
C PRO A 52 0.71 -5.88 -20.06
N GLU A 53 -0.18 -4.98 -19.61
CA GLU A 53 0.06 -3.54 -19.61
C GLU A 53 1.12 -3.09 -18.57
N TRP A 54 1.46 -3.97 -17.63
CA TRP A 54 2.39 -3.65 -16.56
C TRP A 54 3.81 -4.12 -16.83
N THR A 55 4.76 -3.23 -16.57
CA THR A 55 6.11 -3.64 -16.22
C THR A 55 6.19 -3.88 -14.71
N ARG A 56 7.02 -4.83 -14.28
CA ARG A 56 7.23 -5.11 -12.84
C ARG A 56 7.48 -3.85 -12.00
N PRO A 57 8.42 -2.95 -12.35
CA PRO A 57 8.66 -1.75 -11.54
C PRO A 57 7.41 -0.86 -11.40
N LYS A 58 6.67 -0.66 -12.50
CA LYS A 58 5.46 0.16 -12.49
C LYS A 58 4.33 -0.46 -11.67
N ALA A 59 4.16 -1.79 -11.73
CA ALA A 59 3.16 -2.48 -10.92
C ALA A 59 3.50 -2.42 -9.43
N ILE A 60 4.78 -2.52 -9.05
CA ILE A 60 5.21 -2.38 -7.66
C ILE A 60 4.89 -0.98 -7.13
N ASP A 61 5.26 0.05 -7.88
CA ASP A 61 5.01 1.44 -7.49
C ASP A 61 3.51 1.74 -7.40
N ALA A 62 2.71 1.22 -8.34
CA ALA A 62 1.27 1.36 -8.34
C ALA A 62 0.62 0.66 -7.13
N LEU A 63 0.94 -0.61 -6.89
CA LEU A 63 0.39 -1.37 -5.76
C LEU A 63 0.78 -0.74 -4.42
N TRP A 64 2.05 -0.34 -4.27
CA TRP A 64 2.53 0.34 -3.07
C TRP A 64 1.78 1.65 -2.83
N THR A 65 1.58 2.46 -3.88
CA THR A 65 0.84 3.72 -3.81
C THR A 65 -0.61 3.50 -3.40
N MET A 66 -1.28 2.48 -3.94
CA MET A 66 -2.67 2.13 -3.58
C MET A 66 -2.81 1.84 -2.08
N LEU A 67 -1.80 1.22 -1.48
CA LEU A 67 -1.82 0.74 -0.09
C LEU A 67 -1.27 1.76 0.94
N LEU A 68 -0.89 2.98 0.52
CA LEU A 68 -0.41 4.00 1.44
C LEU A 68 -1.47 4.35 2.50
N VAL A 69 -1.01 4.65 3.73
CA VAL A 69 -1.86 4.99 4.88
C VAL A 69 -2.85 6.15 4.59
N PRO A 70 -2.46 7.23 3.89
CA PRO A 70 -3.41 8.28 3.52
C PRO A 70 -4.62 7.79 2.72
N ASN A 71 -4.47 6.78 1.86
CA ASN A 71 -5.60 6.23 1.10
C ASN A 71 -6.56 5.47 2.02
N TRP A 72 -6.03 4.73 3.00
CA TRP A 72 -6.85 4.09 4.03
C TRP A 72 -7.58 5.15 4.87
N GLU A 73 -6.90 6.21 5.30
CA GLU A 73 -7.50 7.31 6.07
C GLU A 73 -8.65 7.96 5.29
N HIS A 74 -8.43 8.35 4.03
CA HIS A 74 -9.48 8.97 3.23
C HIS A 74 -10.68 8.04 3.04
N LEU A 75 -10.47 6.77 2.67
CA LEU A 75 -11.59 5.87 2.43
C LEU A 75 -12.36 5.53 3.71
N THR A 76 -11.68 5.36 4.85
CA THR A 76 -12.33 4.89 6.08
C THR A 76 -12.82 6.01 6.99
N ILE A 77 -12.04 7.08 7.16
CA ILE A 77 -12.35 8.19 8.05
C ILE A 77 -13.17 9.24 7.30
N GLU A 78 -12.69 9.72 6.15
CA GLU A 78 -13.35 10.79 5.40
C GLU A 78 -14.58 10.29 4.62
N CYS A 79 -14.47 9.14 3.94
CA CYS A 79 -15.57 8.56 3.18
C CYS A 79 -16.45 7.59 3.99
N GLY A 80 -16.10 7.33 5.26
CA GLY A 80 -16.91 6.53 6.18
C GLY A 80 -16.94 5.02 5.90
N TRP A 81 -15.97 4.47 5.15
CA TRP A 81 -15.94 3.03 4.90
C TRP A 81 -15.50 2.27 6.14
N SER A 82 -16.13 1.12 6.35
CA SER A 82 -15.58 0.13 7.27
C SER A 82 -14.22 -0.39 6.77
N THR A 83 -13.36 -0.82 7.71
CA THR A 83 -12.10 -1.49 7.35
C THR A 83 -12.34 -2.72 6.45
N LYS A 84 -13.46 -3.43 6.64
CA LYS A 84 -13.84 -4.57 5.80
C LYS A 84 -14.10 -4.15 4.35
N GLN A 85 -14.83 -3.06 4.13
CA GLN A 85 -15.06 -2.52 2.79
C GLN A 85 -13.76 -2.10 2.11
N TYR A 86 -12.87 -1.40 2.84
CA TYR A 86 -11.55 -1.03 2.32
C TYR A 86 -10.76 -2.27 1.86
N ILE A 87 -10.67 -3.31 2.70
CA ILE A 87 -9.91 -4.53 2.36
C ILE A 87 -10.49 -5.22 1.12
N GLN A 88 -11.81 -5.41 1.09
CA GLN A 88 -12.49 -6.06 -0.05
C GLN A 88 -12.28 -5.28 -1.34
N TRP A 89 -12.35 -3.95 -1.26
CA TRP A 89 -12.16 -3.08 -2.40
C TRP A 89 -10.70 -3.07 -2.89
N MET A 90 -9.72 -2.93 -2.00
CA MET A 90 -8.30 -3.00 -2.38
C MET A 90 -7.94 -4.35 -3.02
N GLN A 91 -8.48 -5.46 -2.49
CA GLN A 91 -8.30 -6.78 -3.10
C GLN A 91 -8.92 -6.86 -4.51
N THR A 92 -10.10 -6.27 -4.69
CA THR A 92 -10.79 -6.23 -5.98
C THR A 92 -10.02 -5.40 -7.00
N LEU A 93 -9.59 -4.19 -6.61
CA LEU A 93 -8.80 -3.31 -7.46
C LEU A 93 -7.46 -3.98 -7.81
N ALA A 94 -6.71 -4.46 -6.83
CA ALA A 94 -5.42 -5.09 -7.09
C ALA A 94 -5.54 -6.31 -8.02
N ARG A 95 -6.57 -7.16 -7.83
CA ARG A 95 -6.81 -8.29 -8.72
C ARG A 95 -7.10 -7.83 -10.15
N ARG A 96 -8.04 -6.91 -10.33
CA ARG A 96 -8.44 -6.41 -11.67
C ARG A 96 -7.33 -5.62 -12.37
N THR A 97 -6.46 -4.97 -11.60
CA THR A 97 -5.40 -4.14 -12.15
C THR A 97 -4.16 -4.95 -12.49
N PHE A 98 -3.79 -5.95 -11.69
CA PHE A 98 -2.48 -6.61 -11.81
C PHE A 98 -2.54 -8.06 -12.28
N VAL A 99 -3.70 -8.70 -12.33
CA VAL A 99 -3.83 -10.11 -12.73
C VAL A 99 -4.44 -10.20 -14.13
N ASP A 100 -3.80 -10.96 -15.01
CA ASP A 100 -4.31 -11.29 -16.35
C ASP A 100 -5.56 -12.20 -16.23
N GLU A 101 -6.59 -11.96 -17.06
CA GLU A 101 -7.87 -12.69 -17.01
C GLU A 101 -7.83 -14.10 -17.63
#